data_AF-A0A2P5HKZ6-F1
#
_entry.id   AF-A0A2P5HKZ6-F1
#
_cell.length_a   1.000
_cell.length_b   1.000
_cell.length_c   1.000
_cell.angle_alpha   90.00
_cell.angle_beta   90.00
_cell.angle_gamma   90.00
#
_symmetry.space_group_name_H-M   'P 1'
#
loop_
_entity.id
_entity.type
_entity.pdbx_description
1 polymer ?
#
loop_
_entity_poly.entity_id
_entity_poly.type
_entity_poly.pdbx_seq_one_letter_code
_entity_poly.pdbx_strand_id
1 'polypeptide(L)'
;MADSQTQDSHAELVDALTELYTLLDTQGALPAVSPDSDDDDVVNICLPPHPAGSLNMQAAAAAGYTAEAVSLMSALPFLADEHAYKHGSGYQLMPSTYGVSYLGEDVDEGEFQWRREMLDDHLMPPTAVKLTQSDVYGVEWVYDVGTRLITPWRPFDDGLSDTDDYSHVTALPPRQVVGPLIDHYRRLDYLTSPAGEVDFSSPLFAEAPLDPVTGEAQPPPDYEARDATKWRAQYAVWRATRGIKDIYLECGWDVASRAQPAFRRDEFLRRRAEYWTDVVEPLVQAEADL
;
A
#
# COMPACT_ATOMS: atom_id res chain seq x y z
N MET A 1 25.82 13.95 14.55
CA MET A 1 25.16 14.14 15.85
C MET A 1 23.73 14.67 15.72
N ALA A 2 23.37 15.36 14.62
CA ALA A 2 21.97 15.74 14.35
C ALA A 2 21.09 14.52 13.94
N ASP A 3 21.64 13.58 13.15
CA ASP A 3 20.86 12.45 12.61
C ASP A 3 20.27 11.51 13.67
N SER A 4 20.98 11.24 14.77
CA SER A 4 20.45 10.37 15.83
C SER A 4 19.29 11.02 16.61
N GLN A 5 19.27 12.35 16.68
CA GLN A 5 18.30 13.10 17.49
C GLN A 5 16.97 13.30 16.75
N THR A 6 17.01 13.41 15.42
CA THR A 6 15.82 13.38 14.55
C THR A 6 15.21 11.99 14.49
N GLN A 7 16.04 10.94 14.39
CA GLN A 7 15.56 9.55 14.39
C GLN A 7 14.82 9.20 15.69
N ASP A 8 15.30 9.67 16.84
CA ASP A 8 14.62 9.50 18.12
C ASP A 8 13.31 10.30 18.22
N SER A 9 13.19 11.45 17.55
CA SER A 9 12.01 12.33 17.65
C SER A 9 10.82 11.85 16.82
N HIS A 10 11.07 11.08 15.76
CA HIS A 10 10.05 10.51 14.87
C HIS A 10 10.03 8.97 14.92
N ALA A 11 10.60 8.37 15.97
CA ALA A 11 10.75 6.93 16.11
C ALA A 11 9.44 6.16 15.93
N GLU A 12 8.31 6.66 16.45
CA GLU A 12 7.02 5.98 16.31
C GLU A 12 6.60 5.81 14.85
N LEU A 13 6.81 6.84 14.01
CA LEU A 13 6.51 6.80 12.59
C LEU A 13 7.43 5.81 11.87
N VAL A 14 8.74 5.93 12.12
CA VAL A 14 9.76 5.07 11.52
C VAL A 14 9.50 3.61 11.87
N ASP A 15 9.21 3.31 13.13
CA ASP A 15 8.88 1.96 13.60
C ASP A 15 7.60 1.43 12.96
N ALA A 16 6.55 2.25 12.84
CA ALA A 16 5.29 1.84 12.23
C ALA A 16 5.44 1.49 10.76
N LEU A 17 6.14 2.33 9.98
CA LEU A 17 6.39 2.08 8.56
C LEU A 17 7.37 0.93 8.35
N THR A 18 8.38 0.79 9.23
CA THR A 18 9.32 -0.34 9.19
C THR A 18 8.58 -1.66 9.42
N GLU A 19 7.67 -1.69 10.40
CA GLU A 19 6.83 -2.87 10.65
C GLU A 19 5.94 -3.18 9.44
N LEU A 20 5.29 -2.17 8.85
CA LEU A 20 4.46 -2.35 7.66
C LEU A 20 5.26 -2.96 6.51
N TYR A 21 6.36 -2.33 6.09
CA TYR A 21 7.10 -2.80 4.92
C TYR A 21 7.77 -4.15 5.17
N THR A 22 8.35 -4.37 6.35
CA THR A 22 8.90 -5.69 6.71
C THR A 22 7.81 -6.78 6.70
N LEU A 23 6.59 -6.45 7.12
CA LEU A 23 5.45 -7.37 7.03
C LEU A 23 5.13 -7.73 5.58
N LEU A 24 5.08 -6.75 4.68
CA LEU A 24 4.81 -6.98 3.24
C LEU A 24 5.84 -7.91 2.61
N ASP A 25 7.13 -7.69 2.87
CA ASP A 25 8.18 -8.59 2.37
C ASP A 25 8.10 -9.98 3.01
N THR A 26 7.88 -10.06 4.33
CA THR A 26 7.76 -11.34 5.04
C THR A 26 6.60 -12.17 4.47
N GLN A 27 5.49 -11.53 4.11
CA GLN A 27 4.34 -12.18 3.45
C GLN A 27 4.63 -12.60 2.01
N GLY A 28 5.68 -12.08 1.38
CA GLY A 28 5.90 -12.27 -0.05
C GLY A 28 4.88 -11.48 -0.87
N ALA A 29 4.40 -10.37 -0.34
CA ALA A 29 3.45 -9.49 -0.98
C ALA A 29 4.11 -8.62 -2.06
N LEU A 30 5.40 -8.32 -1.91
CA LEU A 30 6.16 -7.59 -2.92
C LEU A 30 6.46 -8.51 -4.13
N PRO A 31 6.37 -7.99 -5.37
CA PRO A 31 6.68 -8.76 -6.57
C PRO A 31 8.12 -9.30 -6.51
N ALA A 32 8.31 -10.55 -6.96
CA ALA A 32 9.64 -11.11 -7.09
C ALA A 32 10.35 -10.48 -8.30
N VAL A 33 11.67 -10.28 -8.20
CA VAL A 33 12.51 -9.96 -9.36
C VAL A 33 12.34 -11.08 -10.37
N SER A 34 11.67 -10.80 -11.50
CA SER A 34 11.64 -11.75 -12.61
C SER A 34 13.02 -11.75 -13.27
N PRO A 35 13.70 -12.90 -13.39
CA PRO A 35 14.97 -12.97 -14.09
C PRO A 35 14.83 -12.78 -15.62
N ASP A 36 13.59 -12.84 -16.13
CA ASP A 36 13.26 -12.79 -17.55
C ASP A 36 12.48 -11.51 -17.96
N SER A 37 12.19 -10.59 -17.03
CA SER A 37 11.66 -9.26 -17.42
C SER A 37 12.81 -8.28 -17.59
N ASP A 38 12.90 -7.69 -18.78
CA ASP A 38 13.65 -6.45 -19.01
C ASP A 38 12.96 -5.25 -18.34
N ASP A 39 11.80 -5.47 -17.69
CA ASP A 39 11.08 -4.48 -16.90
C ASP A 39 11.70 -4.38 -15.50
N ASP A 40 12.24 -3.20 -15.19
CA ASP A 40 12.82 -2.80 -13.90
C ASP A 40 11.74 -2.60 -12.80
N ASP A 41 10.64 -3.35 -12.83
CA ASP A 41 9.50 -3.27 -11.90
C ASP A 41 9.81 -3.96 -10.55
N VAL A 42 11.01 -3.72 -10.01
CA VAL A 42 11.41 -4.28 -8.72
C VAL A 42 11.02 -3.34 -7.60
N VAL A 43 10.02 -3.75 -6.82
CA VAL A 43 9.69 -3.09 -5.56
C VAL A 43 10.65 -3.58 -4.46
N ASN A 44 11.52 -2.69 -4.00
CA ASN A 44 12.48 -2.94 -2.93
C ASN A 44 12.10 -2.21 -1.63
N ILE A 45 12.44 -2.81 -0.49
CA ILE A 45 12.38 -2.09 0.79
C ILE A 45 13.73 -1.40 1.02
N CYS A 46 13.72 -0.07 1.05
CA CYS A 46 14.86 0.73 1.46
C CYS A 46 14.70 1.09 2.93
N LEU A 47 15.47 0.43 3.80
CA LEU A 47 15.53 0.76 5.22
C LEU A 47 16.69 1.75 5.50
N PRO A 48 16.51 2.71 6.42
CA PRO A 48 17.59 3.59 6.85
C PRO A 48 18.71 2.80 7.58
N PRO A 49 19.96 3.30 7.59
CA PRO A 49 20.40 4.55 6.96
C PRO A 49 20.56 4.41 5.44
N HIS A 50 20.02 5.37 4.70
CA HIS A 50 20.17 5.40 3.24
C HIS A 50 21.58 5.84 2.84
N PRO A 51 22.09 5.41 1.66
CA PRO A 51 23.38 5.89 1.15
C PRO A 51 23.44 7.41 1.07
N ALA A 52 24.61 7.99 1.33
CA ALA A 52 24.80 9.43 1.17
C ALA A 52 24.54 9.86 -0.29
N GLY A 53 23.76 10.93 -0.48
CA GLY A 53 23.36 11.40 -1.81
C GLY A 53 22.03 10.83 -2.32
N SER A 54 21.49 9.79 -1.67
CA SER A 54 20.20 9.17 -2.06
C SER A 54 18.99 10.11 -2.01
N LEU A 55 19.08 11.22 -1.27
CA LEU A 55 18.08 12.27 -1.19
C LEU A 55 18.71 13.61 -1.62
N ASN A 56 18.11 14.27 -2.60
CA ASN A 56 18.50 15.63 -2.98
C ASN A 56 17.99 16.66 -1.97
N MET A 57 18.69 16.77 -0.83
CA MET A 57 18.32 17.66 0.28
C MET A 57 18.27 19.15 -0.12
N GLN A 58 19.07 19.55 -1.11
CA GLN A 58 19.09 20.94 -1.59
C GLN A 58 17.82 21.27 -2.37
N ALA A 59 17.40 20.37 -3.27
CA ALA A 59 16.14 20.52 -3.99
C ALA A 59 14.93 20.50 -3.05
N ALA A 60 14.92 19.61 -2.04
CA ALA A 60 13.86 19.59 -1.03
C ALA A 60 13.78 20.92 -0.24
N ALA A 61 14.93 21.47 0.17
CA ALA A 61 14.97 22.76 0.85
C ALA A 61 14.53 23.91 -0.07
N ALA A 62 14.93 23.91 -1.34
CA ALA A 62 14.53 24.91 -2.34
C ALA A 62 13.02 24.86 -2.61
N ALA A 63 12.45 23.65 -2.66
CA ALA A 63 11.01 23.41 -2.76
C ALA A 63 10.25 23.84 -1.49
N GLY A 64 10.94 24.31 -0.44
CA GLY A 64 10.36 24.98 0.72
C GLY A 64 10.08 24.08 1.92
N TYR A 65 10.61 22.86 1.97
CA TYR A 65 10.54 22.03 3.18
C TYR A 65 11.43 22.58 4.31
N THR A 66 11.03 22.36 5.56
CA THR A 66 11.87 22.64 6.73
C THR A 66 13.05 21.67 6.83
N ALA A 67 14.12 22.07 7.52
CA ALA A 67 15.28 21.20 7.76
C ALA A 67 14.92 19.90 8.50
N GLU A 68 13.95 19.95 9.42
CA GLU A 68 13.46 18.77 10.15
C GLU A 68 12.68 17.82 9.22
N ALA A 69 11.82 18.36 8.34
CA ALA A 69 11.14 17.55 7.31
C ALA A 69 12.13 16.88 6.35
N VAL A 70 13.15 17.60 5.87
CA VAL A 70 14.19 17.03 5.00
C VAL A 70 15.00 15.95 5.74
N SER A 71 15.34 16.19 7.02
CA SER A 71 16.02 15.18 7.84
C SER A 71 15.15 13.95 8.04
N LEU A 72 13.84 14.11 8.31
CA LEU A 72 12.90 12.99 8.39
C LEU A 72 12.86 12.19 7.09
N MET A 73 12.76 12.83 5.91
CA MET A 73 12.75 12.13 4.62
C MET A 73 13.95 11.19 4.46
N SER A 74 15.13 11.59 4.94
CA SER A 74 16.34 10.74 4.91
C SER A 74 16.35 9.60 5.95
N ALA A 75 15.43 9.64 6.91
CA ALA A 75 15.32 8.66 7.99
C ALA A 75 14.10 7.73 7.86
N LEU A 76 13.20 7.97 6.91
CA LEU A 76 12.04 7.12 6.68
C LEU A 76 12.43 5.83 5.94
N PRO A 77 11.83 4.67 6.29
CA PRO A 77 11.85 3.53 5.40
C PRO A 77 10.97 3.82 4.18
N PHE A 78 11.32 3.28 3.02
CA PHE A 78 10.57 3.45 1.77
C PHE A 78 10.31 2.12 1.08
N LEU A 79 9.21 2.05 0.35
CA LEU A 79 9.07 1.13 -0.77
C LEU A 79 9.63 1.87 -1.99
N ALA A 80 10.82 1.46 -2.42
CA ALA A 80 11.41 1.95 -3.65
C ALA A 80 10.85 1.12 -4.81
N ASP A 81 10.14 1.79 -5.70
CA ASP A 81 9.60 1.23 -6.92
C ASP A 81 9.99 2.21 -8.02
N GLU A 82 10.66 1.72 -9.07
CA GLU A 82 11.10 2.55 -10.19
C GLU A 82 9.92 3.25 -10.90
N HIS A 83 8.70 2.71 -10.70
CA HIS A 83 7.46 3.19 -11.31
C HIS A 83 6.53 3.93 -10.34
N ALA A 84 6.94 4.14 -9.08
CA ALA A 84 6.18 4.87 -8.05
C ALA A 84 5.71 6.27 -8.47
N TYR A 85 6.25 6.81 -9.56
CA TYR A 85 5.97 8.12 -10.12
C TYR A 85 4.80 8.16 -11.14
N LYS A 86 4.41 7.04 -11.75
CA LYS A 86 3.33 7.02 -12.74
C LYS A 86 2.02 6.63 -12.04
N HIS A 87 1.01 7.50 -12.13
CA HIS A 87 -0.34 7.27 -11.60
C HIS A 87 -0.82 5.84 -11.89
N GLY A 88 -1.09 5.08 -10.83
CA GLY A 88 -1.59 3.70 -10.92
C GLY A 88 -0.53 2.61 -11.17
N SER A 89 0.77 2.91 -11.22
CA SER A 89 1.83 1.89 -11.42
C SER A 89 2.81 1.82 -10.25
N GLY A 90 2.31 1.47 -9.07
CA GLY A 90 3.18 1.07 -7.96
C GLY A 90 2.54 0.04 -7.06
N TYR A 91 3.30 -0.49 -6.10
CA TYR A 91 2.74 -1.41 -5.10
C TYR A 91 1.64 -0.73 -4.28
N GLN A 92 0.40 -1.21 -4.43
CA GLN A 92 -0.76 -0.64 -3.77
C GLN A 92 -0.82 -1.13 -2.31
N LEU A 93 -0.72 -0.19 -1.36
CA LEU A 93 -0.75 -0.47 0.08
C LEU A 93 -2.17 -0.74 0.58
N MET A 94 -3.13 0.02 0.10
CA MET A 94 -4.58 -0.12 0.35
C MET A 94 -5.31 0.38 -0.90
N PRO A 95 -6.63 0.14 -1.05
CA PRO A 95 -7.35 0.55 -2.26
C PRO A 95 -7.02 1.98 -2.69
N SER A 96 -6.59 2.14 -3.95
CA SER A 96 -6.20 3.41 -4.57
C SER A 96 -5.10 4.20 -3.85
N THR A 97 -4.25 3.56 -3.05
CA THR A 97 -3.24 4.23 -2.21
C THR A 97 -1.86 3.59 -2.34
N TYR A 98 -0.86 4.42 -2.58
CA TYR A 98 0.51 4.04 -2.91
C TYR A 98 1.51 4.73 -1.98
N GLY A 99 2.64 4.09 -1.67
CA GLY A 99 3.69 4.71 -0.86
C GLY A 99 4.44 5.80 -1.63
N VAL A 100 4.82 6.88 -0.95
CA VAL A 100 5.66 7.94 -1.53
C VAL A 100 7.12 7.73 -1.11
N SER A 101 8.01 7.68 -2.09
CA SER A 101 9.45 7.72 -1.87
C SER A 101 10.00 9.11 -2.17
N TYR A 102 10.93 9.56 -1.33
CA TYR A 102 11.70 10.78 -1.57
C TYR A 102 13.12 10.49 -2.08
N LEU A 103 13.49 9.22 -2.24
CA LEU A 103 14.79 8.82 -2.76
C LEU A 103 14.88 9.07 -4.27
N GLY A 104 16.09 9.37 -4.74
CA GLY A 104 16.43 9.58 -6.15
C GLY A 104 17.33 10.81 -6.32
N GLU A 105 18.48 10.62 -6.98
CA GLU A 105 19.42 11.72 -7.25
C GLU A 105 18.84 12.73 -8.27
N ASP A 106 17.98 12.25 -9.17
CA ASP A 106 17.34 13.05 -10.22
C ASP A 106 16.07 13.77 -9.73
N VAL A 107 15.66 13.59 -8.47
CA VAL A 107 14.53 14.32 -7.90
C VAL A 107 14.95 15.79 -7.73
N ASP A 108 14.29 16.67 -8.48
CA ASP A 108 14.57 18.10 -8.50
C ASP A 108 13.57 18.92 -7.65
N GLU A 109 13.75 20.24 -7.64
CA GLU A 109 12.90 21.16 -6.88
C GLU A 109 11.42 21.06 -7.29
N GLY A 110 11.14 20.89 -8.58
CA GLY A 110 9.78 20.78 -9.10
C GLY A 110 9.09 19.50 -8.61
N GLU A 111 9.82 18.39 -8.60
CA GLU A 111 9.33 17.11 -8.05
C GLU A 111 9.01 17.20 -6.55
N PHE A 112 9.88 17.83 -5.76
CA PHE A 112 9.60 18.07 -4.34
C PHE A 112 8.42 19.02 -4.11
N GLN A 113 8.26 20.04 -4.97
CA GLN A 113 7.15 20.97 -4.91
C GLN A 113 5.83 20.27 -5.24
N TRP A 114 5.78 19.48 -6.31
CA TRP A 114 4.61 18.70 -6.69
C TRP A 114 4.14 17.75 -5.58
N ARG A 115 5.08 17.11 -4.86
CA ARG A 115 4.74 16.29 -3.67
C ARG A 115 4.11 17.08 -2.52
N ARG A 116 4.17 18.41 -2.54
CA ARG A 116 3.48 19.32 -1.61
C ARG A 116 2.19 19.90 -2.18
N GLU A 117 1.88 19.70 -3.44
CA GLU A 117 0.66 20.25 -4.04
C GLU A 117 -0.58 19.54 -3.47
N MET A 118 -1.59 20.34 -3.15
CA MET A 118 -2.94 19.93 -2.75
C MET A 118 -3.89 20.11 -3.95
N LEU A 119 -5.16 19.75 -3.80
CA LEU A 119 -6.12 19.72 -4.92
C LEU A 119 -6.41 21.10 -5.54
N ASP A 120 -6.22 22.18 -4.79
CA ASP A 120 -6.48 23.56 -5.18
C ASP A 120 -5.19 24.32 -5.61
N ASP A 121 -4.15 23.57 -5.98
CA ASP A 121 -2.81 24.07 -6.33
C ASP A 121 -2.10 24.82 -5.18
N HIS A 122 -2.62 24.79 -3.94
CA HIS A 122 -1.88 25.29 -2.78
C HIS A 122 -0.84 24.26 -2.33
N LEU A 123 0.24 24.77 -1.75
CA LEU A 123 1.29 23.93 -1.17
C LEU A 123 0.97 23.64 0.30
N MET A 124 1.09 22.36 0.68
CA MET A 124 1.12 21.93 2.08
C MET A 124 2.15 22.75 2.89
N PRO A 125 1.99 22.92 4.21
CA PRO A 125 2.98 23.60 5.04
C PRO A 125 4.40 23.01 4.90
N PRO A 126 5.47 23.81 5.07
CA PRO A 126 6.87 23.34 5.03
C PRO A 126 7.22 22.18 5.98
N THR A 127 6.40 21.95 7.00
CA THR A 127 6.57 20.90 8.02
C THR A 127 5.89 19.58 7.65
N ALA A 128 5.02 19.59 6.65
CA ALA A 128 4.23 18.43 6.24
C ALA A 128 4.98 17.59 5.20
N VAL A 129 4.93 16.27 5.36
CA VAL A 129 5.55 15.27 4.48
C VAL A 129 4.47 14.26 4.08
N LYS A 130 4.28 14.06 2.77
CA LYS A 130 3.33 13.09 2.24
C LYS A 130 3.97 11.69 2.29
N LEU A 131 3.34 10.75 2.98
CA LEU A 131 3.82 9.36 3.12
C LEU A 131 3.16 8.43 2.12
N THR A 132 1.93 8.75 1.69
CA THR A 132 1.20 8.02 0.66
C THR A 132 0.55 8.98 -0.32
N GLN A 133 0.42 8.54 -1.56
CA GLN A 133 -0.33 9.22 -2.60
C GLN A 133 -1.56 8.40 -2.94
N SER A 134 -2.66 9.09 -3.19
CA SER A 134 -3.91 8.46 -3.61
C SER A 134 -4.18 8.70 -5.10
N ASP A 135 -4.74 7.70 -5.75
CA ASP A 135 -5.61 7.92 -6.91
C ASP A 135 -6.99 8.40 -6.42
N VAL A 136 -8.03 8.29 -7.25
CA VAL A 136 -9.35 8.89 -7.01
C VAL A 136 -9.96 8.58 -5.62
N TYR A 137 -9.89 7.33 -5.14
CA TYR A 137 -10.56 6.93 -3.88
C TYR A 137 -9.59 6.49 -2.76
N GLY A 138 -8.32 6.87 -2.85
CA GLY A 138 -7.31 6.48 -1.88
C GLY A 138 -7.24 7.38 -0.65
N VAL A 139 -6.19 7.16 0.14
CA VAL A 139 -5.87 7.95 1.34
C VAL A 139 -4.47 8.54 1.21
N GLU A 140 -4.35 9.85 1.37
CA GLU A 140 -3.08 10.53 1.53
C GLU A 140 -2.74 10.65 3.03
N TRP A 141 -1.64 10.05 3.44
CA TRP A 141 -1.11 10.16 4.79
C TRP A 141 -0.14 11.33 4.83
N VAL A 142 -0.56 12.44 5.45
CA VAL A 142 0.27 13.62 5.60
C VAL A 142 0.81 13.67 7.03
N TYR A 143 2.13 13.51 7.19
CA TYR A 143 2.79 13.63 8.48
C TYR A 143 3.35 15.02 8.69
N ASP A 144 2.97 15.67 9.79
CA ASP A 144 3.53 16.96 10.17
C ASP A 144 4.63 16.79 11.22
N VAL A 145 5.86 17.23 10.91
CA VAL A 145 7.01 17.05 11.82
C VAL A 145 6.89 17.84 13.13
N GLY A 146 6.16 18.95 13.11
CA GLY A 146 5.99 19.83 14.28
C GLY A 146 5.04 19.23 15.32
N THR A 147 3.93 18.63 14.87
CA THR A 147 2.93 17.99 15.71
C THR A 147 3.20 16.50 15.93
N ARG A 148 3.97 15.88 15.03
CA ARG A 148 4.31 14.44 15.00
C ARG A 148 3.10 13.53 14.82
N LEU A 149 2.07 14.04 14.15
CA LEU A 149 0.83 13.32 13.85
C LEU A 149 0.71 13.09 12.35
N ILE A 150 -0.04 12.06 11.98
CA ILE A 150 -0.47 11.78 10.61
C ILE A 150 -1.91 12.23 10.46
N THR A 151 -2.20 13.00 9.41
CA THR A 151 -3.55 13.27 8.93
C THR A 151 -3.88 12.30 7.79
N PRO A 152 -4.80 11.33 7.99
CA PRO A 152 -5.23 10.42 6.94
C PRO A 152 -6.34 11.06 6.10
N TRP A 153 -5.96 11.85 5.11
CA TRP A 153 -6.88 12.60 4.26
C TRP A 153 -7.37 11.76 3.09
N ARG A 154 -8.66 11.79 2.80
CA ARG A 154 -9.24 11.20 1.58
C ARG A 154 -9.71 12.32 0.66
N PRO A 155 -8.92 12.72 -0.34
CA PRO A 155 -9.23 13.91 -1.13
C PRO A 155 -10.63 13.87 -1.76
N PHE A 156 -11.09 12.70 -2.18
CA PHE A 156 -12.44 12.56 -2.75
C PHE A 156 -13.55 12.45 -1.69
N ASP A 157 -13.37 11.72 -0.59
CA ASP A 157 -14.44 11.59 0.41
C ASP A 157 -14.56 12.85 1.29
N ASP A 158 -13.42 13.45 1.64
CA ASP A 158 -13.30 14.58 2.56
C ASP A 158 -13.26 15.95 1.85
N GLY A 159 -12.90 15.97 0.56
CA GLY A 159 -12.77 17.17 -0.28
C GLY A 159 -13.96 17.44 -1.21
N LEU A 160 -15.06 16.68 -1.13
CA LEU A 160 -16.33 17.01 -1.80
C LEU A 160 -17.15 18.09 -1.05
N SER A 161 -16.62 18.65 0.03
CA SER A 161 -17.10 19.87 0.67
C SER A 161 -16.18 21.05 0.31
N ASP A 162 -16.57 22.30 0.58
CA ASP A 162 -15.88 23.55 0.18
C ASP A 162 -14.41 23.72 0.69
N THR A 163 -13.75 22.64 1.12
CA THR A 163 -12.38 22.58 1.65
C THR A 163 -11.55 21.58 0.83
N ASP A 164 -10.71 22.11 -0.06
CA ASP A 164 -9.78 21.36 -0.92
C ASP A 164 -8.45 20.99 -0.20
N ASP A 165 -8.42 21.09 1.14
CA ASP A 165 -7.26 20.78 1.99
C ASP A 165 -7.56 19.70 3.04
N TYR A 166 -6.58 19.34 3.87
CA TYR A 166 -6.74 18.34 4.94
C TYR A 166 -6.88 18.95 6.35
N SER A 167 -7.03 20.27 6.47
CA SER A 167 -6.98 20.99 7.75
C SER A 167 -8.15 20.65 8.67
N HIS A 168 -9.28 20.20 8.13
CA HIS A 168 -10.45 19.74 8.86
C HIS A 168 -10.36 18.27 9.29
N VAL A 169 -9.44 17.50 8.73
CA VAL A 169 -9.26 16.08 9.06
C VAL A 169 -8.50 15.96 10.38
N THR A 170 -8.97 15.07 11.25
CA THR A 170 -8.33 14.87 12.56
C THR A 170 -6.99 14.17 12.40
N ALA A 171 -5.91 14.86 12.82
CA ALA A 171 -4.58 14.28 12.89
C ALA A 171 -4.47 13.28 14.07
N LEU A 172 -3.81 12.15 13.84
CA LEU A 172 -3.73 11.02 14.76
C LEU A 172 -2.27 10.55 14.93
N PRO A 173 -1.93 9.87 16.04
CA PRO A 173 -0.61 9.27 16.21
C PRO A 173 -0.31 8.24 15.11
N PRO A 174 0.96 8.10 14.65
CA PRO A 174 1.32 7.20 13.56
C PRO A 174 0.79 5.78 13.73
N ARG A 175 0.85 5.21 14.93
CA ARG A 175 0.34 3.85 15.18
C ARG A 175 -1.16 3.70 15.04
N GLN A 176 -1.94 4.76 15.26
CA GLN A 176 -3.38 4.72 15.06
C GLN A 176 -3.77 4.76 13.58
N VAL A 177 -2.93 5.35 12.72
CA VAL A 177 -3.17 5.42 11.27
C VAL A 177 -2.61 4.21 10.53
N VAL A 178 -1.37 3.82 10.81
CA VAL A 178 -0.68 2.71 10.11
C VAL A 178 -1.09 1.34 10.68
N GLY A 179 -1.42 1.28 11.97
CA GLY A 179 -1.76 0.04 12.68
C GLY A 179 -2.90 -0.77 12.06
N PRO A 180 -4.05 -0.16 11.70
CA PRO A 180 -5.13 -0.87 11.02
C PRO A 180 -4.71 -1.56 9.72
N LEU A 181 -3.84 -0.92 8.94
CA LEU A 181 -3.32 -1.52 7.70
C LEU A 181 -2.46 -2.75 7.99
N ILE A 182 -1.53 -2.62 8.94
CA ILE A 182 -0.70 -3.74 9.42
C ILE A 182 -1.58 -4.91 9.85
N ASP A 183 -2.68 -4.63 10.57
CA ASP A 183 -3.58 -5.67 11.06
C ASP A 183 -4.34 -6.37 9.92
N HIS A 184 -4.77 -5.66 8.88
CA HIS A 184 -5.41 -6.27 7.70
C HIS A 184 -4.48 -7.23 6.97
N TYR A 185 -3.23 -6.82 6.72
CA TYR A 185 -2.23 -7.72 6.15
C TYR A 185 -1.98 -8.91 7.07
N ARG A 186 -1.76 -8.69 8.36
CA ARG A 186 -1.48 -9.77 9.32
C ARG A 186 -2.60 -10.80 9.43
N ARG A 187 -3.86 -10.36 9.37
CA ARG A 187 -5.06 -11.22 9.40
C ARG A 187 -5.36 -11.90 8.07
N LEU A 188 -4.57 -11.62 7.05
CA LEU A 188 -4.74 -12.10 5.69
C LEU A 188 -6.10 -11.68 5.12
N ASP A 189 -6.53 -10.45 5.44
CA ASP A 189 -7.68 -9.81 4.81
C ASP A 189 -7.30 -9.33 3.41
N TYR A 190 -6.05 -8.86 3.26
CA TYR A 190 -5.44 -8.51 1.98
C TYR A 190 -4.52 -9.66 1.55
N LEU A 191 -4.75 -10.16 0.33
CA LEU A 191 -3.98 -11.26 -0.25
C LEU A 191 -3.32 -10.79 -1.52
N THR A 192 -2.10 -11.24 -1.76
CA THR A 192 -1.31 -10.79 -2.92
C THR A 192 -1.05 -11.93 -3.89
N SER A 193 -1.28 -11.66 -5.17
CA SER A 193 -0.92 -12.54 -6.28
C SER A 193 0.60 -12.72 -6.38
N PRO A 194 1.08 -13.74 -7.13
CA PRO A 194 2.51 -13.86 -7.43
C PRO A 194 3.11 -12.64 -8.14
N ALA A 195 2.29 -11.90 -8.91
CA ALA A 195 2.69 -10.70 -9.62
C ALA A 195 2.70 -9.43 -8.74
N GLY A 196 2.36 -9.53 -7.45
CA GLY A 196 2.34 -8.38 -6.54
C GLY A 196 1.01 -7.62 -6.51
N GLU A 197 -0.01 -8.06 -7.26
CA GLU A 197 -1.34 -7.45 -7.24
C GLU A 197 -2.08 -7.81 -5.94
N VAL A 198 -2.65 -6.82 -5.27
CA VAL A 198 -3.31 -7.02 -3.97
C VAL A 198 -4.82 -7.09 -4.14
N ASP A 199 -5.41 -8.20 -3.73
CA ASP A 199 -6.86 -8.34 -3.54
C ASP A 199 -7.24 -7.92 -2.12
N PHE A 200 -7.76 -6.70 -2.01
CA PHE A 200 -8.20 -6.05 -0.77
C PHE A 200 -9.50 -6.61 -0.17
N SER A 201 -9.99 -7.76 -0.65
CA SER A 201 -11.22 -8.39 -0.20
C SER A 201 -12.44 -7.48 -0.38
N SER A 202 -12.99 -7.47 -1.60
CA SER A 202 -14.19 -6.69 -1.92
C SER A 202 -15.37 -7.01 -0.98
N PRO A 203 -15.91 -6.03 -0.24
CA PRO A 203 -17.11 -6.22 0.59
C PRO A 203 -18.30 -6.73 -0.21
N LEU A 204 -18.39 -6.36 -1.49
CA LEU A 204 -19.42 -6.81 -2.42
C LEU A 204 -19.52 -8.35 -2.50
N PHE A 205 -18.37 -9.04 -2.43
CA PHE A 205 -18.32 -10.50 -2.49
C PHE A 205 -18.34 -11.13 -1.11
N ALA A 206 -17.68 -10.53 -0.13
CA ALA A 206 -17.65 -11.05 1.24
C ALA A 206 -19.03 -11.09 1.91
N GLU A 207 -19.90 -10.13 1.56
CA GLU A 207 -21.25 -9.99 2.12
C GLU A 207 -22.35 -10.52 1.17
N ALA A 208 -21.97 -11.14 0.06
CA ALA A 208 -22.92 -11.62 -0.93
C ALA A 208 -23.86 -12.68 -0.32
N PRO A 209 -25.19 -12.56 -0.52
CA PRO A 209 -26.14 -13.50 0.05
C PRO A 209 -25.93 -14.88 -0.56
N LEU A 210 -25.91 -15.91 0.27
CA LEU A 210 -25.80 -17.29 -0.17
C LEU A 210 -27.18 -17.86 -0.51
N ASP A 211 -27.27 -18.59 -1.62
CA ASP A 211 -28.44 -19.41 -1.92
C ASP A 211 -28.61 -20.47 -0.81
N PRO A 212 -29.79 -20.58 -0.19
CA PRO A 212 -29.99 -21.46 0.95
C PRO A 212 -29.97 -22.95 0.59
N VAL A 213 -30.04 -23.30 -0.70
CA VAL A 213 -30.05 -24.67 -1.21
C VAL A 213 -28.67 -25.06 -1.72
N THR A 214 -28.03 -24.23 -2.54
CA THR A 214 -26.71 -24.54 -3.13
C THR A 214 -25.54 -24.05 -2.28
N GLY A 215 -25.77 -23.08 -1.39
CA GLY A 215 -24.72 -22.39 -0.64
C GLY A 215 -23.86 -21.47 -1.51
N GLU A 216 -24.26 -21.22 -2.76
CA GLU A 216 -23.52 -20.36 -3.69
C GLU A 216 -23.94 -18.90 -3.54
N ALA A 217 -22.97 -18.01 -3.57
CA ALA A 217 -23.25 -16.58 -3.51
C ALA A 217 -24.05 -16.11 -4.73
N GLN A 218 -25.00 -15.23 -4.48
CA GLN A 218 -25.91 -14.70 -5.49
C GLN A 218 -25.52 -13.28 -5.88
N PRO A 219 -25.59 -12.94 -7.18
CA PRO A 219 -25.42 -11.56 -7.62
C PRO A 219 -26.54 -10.67 -7.06
N PRO A 220 -26.33 -9.35 -7.04
CA PRO A 220 -27.40 -8.41 -6.70
C PRO A 220 -28.67 -8.66 -7.54
N PRO A 221 -29.87 -8.57 -6.93
CA PRO A 221 -31.12 -9.00 -7.57
C PRO A 221 -31.54 -8.11 -8.75
N ASP A 222 -30.99 -6.90 -8.83
CA ASP A 222 -31.22 -5.90 -9.87
C ASP A 222 -30.31 -6.07 -11.09
N TYR A 223 -29.32 -6.97 -11.04
CA TYR A 223 -28.40 -7.20 -12.15
C TYR A 223 -29.10 -7.92 -13.31
N GLU A 224 -28.93 -7.38 -14.51
CA GLU A 224 -29.39 -8.05 -15.73
C GLU A 224 -28.58 -9.34 -15.97
N ALA A 225 -29.08 -10.22 -16.84
CA ALA A 225 -28.45 -11.53 -17.07
C ALA A 225 -26.96 -11.44 -17.44
N ARG A 226 -26.56 -10.40 -18.19
CA ARG A 226 -25.15 -10.15 -18.55
C ARG A 226 -24.33 -9.80 -17.32
N ASP A 227 -24.78 -8.83 -16.53
CA ASP A 227 -24.07 -8.36 -15.34
C ASP A 227 -24.02 -9.45 -14.26
N ALA A 228 -25.09 -10.22 -14.11
CA ALA A 228 -25.13 -11.39 -13.23
C ALA A 228 -24.16 -12.50 -13.68
N THR A 229 -23.89 -12.64 -14.97
CA THR A 229 -22.88 -13.58 -15.48
C THR A 229 -21.48 -13.08 -15.16
N LYS A 230 -21.19 -11.80 -15.45
CA LYS A 230 -19.89 -11.19 -15.13
C LYS A 230 -19.61 -11.22 -13.63
N TRP A 231 -20.58 -10.87 -12.81
CA TRP A 231 -20.47 -10.90 -11.35
C TRP A 231 -20.11 -12.30 -10.83
N ARG A 232 -20.73 -13.36 -11.38
CA ARG A 232 -20.41 -14.75 -10.96
C ARG A 232 -18.99 -15.15 -11.33
N ALA A 233 -18.50 -14.73 -12.50
CA ALA A 233 -17.12 -14.96 -12.90
C ALA A 233 -16.14 -14.25 -11.96
N GLN A 234 -16.39 -12.98 -11.65
CA GLN A 234 -15.58 -12.21 -10.70
C GLN A 234 -15.62 -12.79 -9.28
N TYR A 235 -16.80 -13.22 -8.82
CA TYR A 235 -16.93 -13.91 -7.53
C TYR A 235 -16.14 -15.22 -7.50
N ALA A 236 -16.12 -15.98 -8.60
CA ALA A 236 -15.34 -17.22 -8.68
C ALA A 236 -13.83 -16.93 -8.56
N VAL A 237 -13.31 -15.91 -9.25
CA VAL A 237 -11.92 -15.45 -9.11
C VAL A 237 -11.64 -15.04 -7.66
N TRP A 238 -12.45 -14.15 -7.09
CA TRP A 238 -12.29 -13.68 -5.72
C TRP A 238 -12.26 -14.84 -4.70
N ARG A 239 -13.22 -15.77 -4.81
CA ARG A 239 -13.30 -16.96 -3.95
C ARG A 239 -12.06 -17.83 -4.09
N ALA A 240 -11.57 -18.04 -5.32
CA ALA A 240 -10.36 -18.82 -5.56
C ALA A 240 -9.14 -18.16 -4.92
N THR A 241 -8.99 -16.84 -5.02
CA THR A 241 -7.90 -16.07 -4.37
C THR A 241 -7.91 -16.24 -2.86
N ARG A 242 -9.09 -16.34 -2.22
CA ARG A 242 -9.19 -16.60 -0.77
C ARG A 242 -8.56 -17.94 -0.36
N GLY A 243 -8.45 -18.92 -1.25
CA GLY A 243 -7.74 -20.19 -1.00
C GLY A 243 -6.24 -20.02 -0.72
N ILE A 244 -5.62 -18.90 -1.12
CA ILE A 244 -4.23 -18.58 -0.78
C ILE A 244 -4.06 -18.43 0.75
N LYS A 245 -5.11 -18.03 1.46
CA LYS A 245 -5.11 -17.93 2.92
C LYS A 245 -4.79 -19.28 3.58
N ASP A 246 -5.34 -20.37 3.05
CA ASP A 246 -5.09 -21.70 3.60
C ASP A 246 -3.62 -22.10 3.41
N ILE A 247 -3.02 -21.72 2.29
CA ILE A 247 -1.59 -21.94 2.01
C ILE A 247 -0.72 -21.19 3.04
N TYR A 248 -1.03 -19.92 3.35
CA TYR A 248 -0.33 -19.18 4.42
C TYR A 248 -0.38 -19.94 5.75
N LEU A 249 -1.57 -20.35 6.18
CA LEU A 249 -1.78 -21.02 7.46
C LEU A 249 -1.04 -22.37 7.53
N GLU A 250 -1.13 -23.17 6.47
CA GLU A 250 -0.41 -24.44 6.37
C GLU A 250 1.12 -24.25 6.37
N CYS A 251 1.60 -23.17 5.76
CA CYS A 251 3.00 -22.77 5.78
C CYS A 251 3.44 -22.17 7.13
N GLY A 252 2.55 -22.11 8.13
CA GLY A 252 2.87 -21.73 9.51
C GLY A 252 2.68 -20.25 9.82
N TRP A 253 1.92 -19.51 9.01
CA TRP A 253 1.53 -18.14 9.33
C TRP A 253 0.60 -18.11 10.56
N ASP A 254 0.94 -17.27 11.54
CA ASP A 254 0.12 -17.05 12.72
C ASP A 254 -0.53 -15.66 12.69
N VAL A 255 -1.83 -15.62 12.42
CA VAL A 255 -2.62 -14.37 12.35
C VAL A 255 -2.71 -13.62 13.68
N ALA A 256 -2.42 -14.27 14.81
CA ALA A 256 -2.46 -13.68 16.14
C ALA A 256 -1.08 -13.18 16.63
N SER A 257 0.01 -13.57 15.95
CA SER A 257 1.37 -13.22 16.35
C SER A 257 1.97 -12.13 15.46
N ARG A 258 2.75 -11.23 16.08
CA ARG A 258 3.60 -10.29 15.33
C ARG A 258 4.82 -10.97 14.72
N ALA A 259 5.45 -11.86 15.49
CA ALA A 259 6.59 -12.63 15.01
C ALA A 259 6.09 -13.86 14.24
N GLN A 260 6.75 -14.17 13.11
CA GLN A 260 6.39 -15.30 12.25
C GLN A 260 7.50 -16.37 12.20
N PRO A 261 8.00 -16.87 13.35
CA PRO A 261 9.18 -17.76 13.37
C PRO A 261 8.92 -19.14 12.76
N ALA A 262 7.65 -19.56 12.66
CA ALA A 262 7.26 -20.84 12.08
C ALA A 262 6.89 -20.73 10.59
N PHE A 263 6.82 -19.51 10.05
CA PHE A 263 6.38 -19.29 8.68
C PHE A 263 7.47 -19.68 7.68
N ARG A 264 7.15 -20.65 6.82
CA ARG A 264 8.04 -21.18 5.79
C ARG A 264 7.84 -20.39 4.49
N ARG A 265 8.39 -19.17 4.45
CA ARG A 265 8.19 -18.20 3.35
C ARG A 265 8.48 -18.80 1.97
N ASP A 266 9.61 -19.46 1.77
CA ASP A 266 9.97 -20.01 0.46
C ASP A 266 9.01 -21.12 -0.01
N GLU A 267 8.56 -21.96 0.93
CA GLU A 267 7.55 -22.98 0.64
C GLU A 267 6.21 -22.33 0.27
N PHE A 268 5.80 -21.31 1.03
CA PHE A 268 4.60 -20.53 0.74
C PHE A 268 4.64 -19.91 -0.65
N LEU A 269 5.72 -19.21 -1.01
CA LEU A 269 5.88 -18.54 -2.30
C LEU A 269 5.72 -19.51 -3.47
N ARG A 270 6.38 -20.68 -3.38
CA ARG A 270 6.27 -21.74 -4.39
C ARG A 270 4.84 -22.27 -4.49
N ARG A 271 4.23 -22.64 -3.36
CA ARG A 271 2.86 -23.19 -3.33
C ARG A 271 1.81 -22.19 -3.79
N ARG A 272 1.98 -20.90 -3.46
CA ARG A 272 1.13 -19.82 -3.94
C ARG A 272 1.20 -19.70 -5.46
N ALA A 273 2.41 -19.72 -6.03
CA ALA A 273 2.59 -19.65 -7.48
C ALA A 273 1.94 -20.86 -8.20
N GLU A 274 2.17 -22.08 -7.70
CA GLU A 274 1.54 -23.30 -8.21
C GLU A 274 -0.01 -23.21 -8.15
N TYR A 275 -0.56 -22.83 -7.00
CA TYR A 275 -2.00 -22.67 -6.83
C TYR A 275 -2.59 -21.58 -7.73
N TRP A 276 -1.87 -20.47 -7.90
CA TRP A 276 -2.31 -19.38 -8.76
C TRP A 276 -2.45 -19.85 -10.20
N THR A 277 -1.41 -20.46 -10.77
CA THR A 277 -1.42 -20.97 -12.14
C THR A 277 -2.46 -22.08 -12.36
N ASP A 278 -2.61 -22.99 -11.39
CA ASP A 278 -3.50 -24.14 -11.55
C ASP A 278 -4.99 -23.82 -11.30
N VAL A 279 -5.28 -22.82 -10.45
CA VAL A 279 -6.64 -22.56 -9.95
C VAL A 279 -7.15 -21.17 -10.26
N VAL A 280 -6.35 -20.12 -10.02
CA VAL A 280 -6.82 -18.72 -10.09
C VAL A 280 -6.73 -18.18 -11.52
N GLU A 281 -5.58 -18.33 -12.16
CA GLU A 281 -5.29 -17.81 -13.51
C GLU A 281 -6.27 -18.31 -14.58
N PRO A 282 -6.70 -19.59 -14.61
CA PRO A 282 -7.72 -20.05 -15.56
C PRO A 282 -9.07 -19.35 -15.36
N LEU A 283 -9.43 -18.99 -14.13
CA LEU A 283 -10.67 -18.26 -13.82
C LEU A 283 -10.56 -16.79 -14.22
N VAL A 284 -9.39 -16.17 -14.02
CA VAL A 284 -9.12 -14.80 -14.47
C VAL A 284 -9.22 -14.72 -15.99
N GLN A 285 -8.61 -15.66 -16.72
CA GLN A 285 -8.71 -15.69 -18.19
C GLN A 285 -10.16 -15.88 -18.65
N ALA A 286 -10.90 -16.78 -18.02
CA ALA A 286 -12.30 -17.01 -18.35
C ALA A 286 -13.20 -15.79 -18.03
N GLU A 287 -12.88 -15.01 -17.00
CA GLU A 287 -13.58 -13.74 -16.70
C GLU A 287 -13.27 -12.66 -17.73
N ALA A 288 -12.02 -12.56 -18.17
CA ALA A 288 -11.59 -11.59 -19.18
C ALA A 288 -12.21 -11.84 -20.58
N ASP A 289 -12.59 -13.08 -20.88
CA ASP A 289 -13.19 -13.49 -22.15
C ASP A 289 -14.72 -13.20 -22.25
N LEU A 290 -15.36 -12.65 -21.21
CA LEU A 290 -16.81 -12.33 -21.13
C LEU A 290 -17.18 -10.89 -21.54
#